data_AF-A0A0S8KQ87-F1
#
_entry.id   AF-A0A0S8KQ87-F1
#
_cell.length_a   1.000
_cell.length_b   1.000
_cell.length_c   1.000
_cell.angle_alpha   90.00
_cell.angle_beta   90.00
_cell.angle_gamma   90.00
#
_symmetry.space_group_name_H-M   'P 1'
#
loop_
_entity.id
_entity.type
_entity.pdbx_description
1 polymer ?
#
loop_
_entity_poly.entity_id
_entity_poly.type
_entity_poly.pdbx_seq_one_letter_code
_entity_poly.pdbx_strand_id
1 'polypeptide(L)'
;MPETRQLSQRQLAVIDDLFDGKLQEQAILKRHKLSRRLYNRWLADGGFNDHCDRRMAWEHRRCEFVLARYAQAAASNLVRLTECEKEEAARKACMDIISMQPAGRPSAIAAPGDGAESPPELSPETAGRLLAALAEEKNGP
;
A
#
# COMPACT_ATOMS: atom_id res chain seq x y z
N MET A 1 -7.17 -27.46 -16.57
CA MET A 1 -5.95 -26.88 -15.97
C MET A 1 -4.90 -26.90 -17.06
N PRO A 2 -4.50 -25.76 -17.65
CA PRO A 2 -3.46 -25.77 -18.67
C PRO A 2 -2.14 -26.18 -17.99
N GLU A 3 -1.47 -27.17 -18.57
CA GLU A 3 -0.19 -27.66 -18.10
C GLU A 3 0.79 -26.49 -17.99
N THR A 4 1.38 -26.30 -16.81
CA THR A 4 2.41 -25.27 -16.59
C THR A 4 3.66 -25.69 -17.34
N ARG A 5 3.75 -25.31 -18.63
CA ARG A 5 4.98 -25.43 -19.41
C ARG A 5 6.07 -24.68 -18.66
N GLN A 6 7.05 -25.44 -18.17
CA GLN A 6 8.23 -24.87 -17.52
C GLN A 6 8.96 -23.99 -18.53
N LEU A 7 9.27 -22.76 -18.13
CA LEU A 7 10.03 -21.84 -18.96
C LEU A 7 11.44 -22.38 -19.19
N SER A 8 11.94 -22.18 -20.41
CA SER A 8 13.33 -22.50 -20.72
C SER A 8 14.29 -21.60 -19.92
N GLN A 9 15.51 -22.09 -19.66
CA GLN A 9 16.55 -21.29 -19.00
C GLN A 9 16.81 -19.96 -19.70
N ARG A 10 16.69 -19.91 -21.03
CA ARG A 10 16.86 -18.68 -21.81
C ARG A 10 15.73 -17.68 -21.57
N GLN A 11 14.48 -18.15 -21.43
CA GLN A 11 13.36 -17.28 -21.07
C GLN A 11 13.54 -16.71 -19.67
N LEU A 12 13.95 -17.54 -18.70
CA LEU A 12 14.25 -17.09 -17.33
C LEU A 12 15.35 -16.04 -17.31
N ALA A 13 16.47 -16.26 -18.01
CA ALA A 13 17.57 -15.30 -18.08
C ALA A 13 17.16 -13.95 -18.71
N VAL A 14 16.23 -13.98 -19.67
CA VAL A 14 15.68 -12.76 -20.29
C VAL A 14 14.77 -12.03 -19.32
N ILE A 15 13.93 -12.76 -18.57
CA ILE A 15 13.10 -12.19 -17.50
C ILE A 15 14.00 -11.53 -16.45
N ASP A 16 15.02 -12.23 -15.95
CA ASP A 16 15.94 -11.67 -14.95
C ASP A 16 16.60 -10.37 -15.43
N ASP A 17 17.08 -10.32 -16.68
CA ASP A 17 17.66 -9.11 -17.26
C ASP A 17 16.65 -7.96 -17.43
N LEU A 18 15.37 -8.27 -17.72
CA LEU A 18 14.31 -7.26 -17.79
C LEU A 18 14.05 -6.63 -16.42
N PHE A 19 14.06 -7.44 -15.35
CA PHE A 19 13.81 -6.96 -13.98
C PHE A 19 15.04 -6.34 -13.31
N ASP A 20 16.26 -6.65 -13.76
CA ASP A 20 17.49 -6.00 -13.28
C ASP A 20 17.57 -4.51 -13.67
N GLY A 21 16.82 -4.09 -14.71
CA GLY A 21 16.68 -2.68 -15.11
C GLY A 21 17.96 -2.02 -15.66
N LYS A 22 19.07 -2.75 -15.76
CA LYS A 22 20.37 -2.24 -16.26
C LYS A 22 20.40 -2.03 -17.77
N LEU A 23 19.57 -2.77 -18.51
CA LEU A 23 19.55 -2.75 -19.97
C LEU A 23 18.16 -2.43 -20.49
N GLN A 24 18.11 -1.68 -21.58
CA GLN A 24 16.89 -1.48 -22.35
C GLN A 24 16.49 -2.78 -23.08
N GLU A 25 15.20 -2.97 -23.32
CA GLU A 25 14.65 -4.19 -23.94
C GLU A 25 15.39 -4.60 -25.23
N GLN A 26 15.67 -3.64 -26.12
CA GLN A 26 16.38 -3.92 -27.37
C GLN A 26 17.81 -4.42 -27.15
N ALA A 27 18.49 -3.95 -26.10
CA ALA A 27 19.82 -4.40 -25.73
C ALA A 27 19.79 -5.81 -25.12
N ILE A 28 18.75 -6.13 -24.34
CA ILE A 28 18.49 -7.47 -23.81
C ILE A 28 18.26 -8.46 -24.96
N LEU A 29 17.42 -8.11 -25.94
CA LEU A 29 17.19 -8.97 -27.11
C LEU A 29 18.48 -9.25 -27.88
N LYS A 30 19.32 -8.23 -28.09
CA LYS A 30 20.64 -8.41 -28.73
C LYS A 30 21.56 -9.32 -27.91
N ARG A 31 21.68 -9.07 -26.60
CA ARG A 31 22.51 -9.87 -25.67
C ARG A 31 22.13 -11.34 -25.71
N HIS A 32 20.83 -11.63 -25.69
CA HIS A 32 20.31 -12.98 -25.74
C HIS A 32 20.17 -13.54 -27.15
N LYS A 33 20.59 -12.83 -28.20
CA LYS A 33 20.45 -13.23 -29.62
C LYS A 33 19.01 -13.57 -30.02
N LEU A 34 18.04 -12.81 -29.52
CA LEU A 34 16.62 -12.98 -29.77
C LEU A 34 16.14 -12.08 -30.90
N SER A 35 15.35 -12.65 -31.81
CA SER A 35 14.62 -11.84 -32.79
C SER A 35 13.37 -11.25 -32.15
N ARG A 36 12.94 -10.07 -32.63
CA ARG A 36 11.71 -9.42 -32.16
C ARG A 36 10.48 -10.30 -32.31
N ARG A 37 10.41 -11.07 -33.41
CA ARG A 37 9.28 -12.00 -33.68
C ARG A 37 9.20 -13.12 -32.64
N LEU A 38 10.34 -13.68 -32.25
CA LEU A 38 10.37 -14.74 -31.23
C LEU A 38 9.99 -14.19 -29.86
N TYR A 39 10.51 -13.01 -29.51
CA TYR A 39 10.15 -12.35 -28.25
C TYR A 39 8.67 -12.01 -28.18
N ASN A 40 8.09 -11.44 -29.25
CA ASN A 40 6.64 -11.19 -29.31
C ASN A 40 5.81 -12.48 -29.17
N ARG A 41 6.31 -13.62 -29.67
CA ARG A 41 5.66 -14.91 -29.46
C ARG A 41 5.69 -15.34 -27.98
N TRP A 42 6.80 -15.08 -27.28
CA TRP A 42 6.87 -15.32 -25.83
C TRP A 42 5.94 -14.40 -25.07
N LEU A 43 5.82 -13.12 -25.45
CA LEU A 43 4.85 -12.21 -24.84
C LEU A 43 3.39 -12.61 -25.11
N ALA A 44 3.12 -13.39 -26.15
CA ALA A 44 1.80 -13.96 -26.39
C ALA A 44 1.59 -15.33 -25.70
N ASP A 45 2.65 -15.89 -25.11
CA ASP A 45 2.59 -17.16 -24.37
C ASP A 45 2.17 -16.90 -22.92
N GLY A 46 1.07 -17.54 -22.50
CA GLY A 46 0.52 -17.36 -21.15
C GLY A 46 1.50 -17.76 -20.05
N GLY A 47 2.30 -18.82 -20.26
CA GLY A 47 3.25 -19.28 -19.24
C GLY A 47 4.40 -18.28 -19.00
N PHE A 48 4.85 -17.60 -20.06
CA PHE A 48 5.83 -16.52 -19.95
C PHE A 48 5.24 -15.31 -19.21
N ASN A 49 4.02 -14.87 -19.58
CA ASN A 49 3.35 -13.76 -18.90
C ASN A 49 3.06 -14.06 -17.43
N ASP A 50 2.55 -15.25 -17.11
CA ASP A 50 2.29 -15.67 -15.73
C ASP A 50 3.55 -15.62 -14.86
N HIS A 51 4.72 -15.88 -15.46
CA HIS A 51 5.99 -15.76 -14.74
C HIS A 51 6.40 -14.29 -14.56
N CYS A 52 6.25 -13.45 -15.58
CA CYS A 52 6.45 -12.01 -15.47
C CYS A 52 5.54 -11.41 -14.39
N ASP A 53 4.26 -11.76 -14.38
CA ASP A 53 3.26 -11.28 -13.42
C ASP A 53 3.60 -11.70 -11.99
N ARG A 54 3.94 -12.98 -11.78
CA ARG A 54 4.41 -13.45 -10.47
C ARG A 54 5.67 -12.73 -10.01
N ARG A 55 6.59 -12.41 -10.93
CA ARG A 55 7.80 -11.68 -10.62
C ARG A 55 7.48 -10.21 -10.26
N MET A 56 6.63 -9.53 -11.01
CA MET A 56 6.14 -8.18 -10.69
C MET A 56 5.46 -8.15 -9.31
N ALA A 57 4.58 -9.12 -9.03
CA ALA A 57 3.90 -9.23 -7.74
C ALA A 57 4.86 -9.49 -6.57
N TRP A 58 5.98 -10.18 -6.82
CA TRP A 58 7.03 -10.35 -5.82
C TRP A 58 7.79 -9.05 -5.55
N GLU A 59 8.20 -8.34 -6.60
CA GLU A 59 8.90 -7.05 -6.44
C GLU A 59 8.00 -6.00 -5.78
N HIS A 60 6.70 -5.96 -6.10
CA HIS A 60 5.75 -5.08 -5.42
C HIS A 60 5.69 -5.35 -3.92
N ARG A 61 5.50 -6.61 -3.52
CA ARG A 61 5.50 -7.01 -2.10
C ARG A 61 6.82 -6.69 -1.42
N ARG A 62 7.94 -6.88 -2.11
CA ARG A 62 9.26 -6.52 -1.60
C ARG A 62 9.37 -5.02 -1.35
N CYS A 63 8.88 -4.18 -2.27
CA CYS A 63 8.81 -2.74 -2.08
C CYS A 63 7.93 -2.37 -0.87
N GLU A 64 6.76 -3.00 -0.72
CA GLU A 64 5.89 -2.80 0.44
C GLU A 64 6.59 -3.15 1.76
N PHE A 65 7.33 -4.26 1.82
CA PHE A 65 8.11 -4.60 3.01
C PHE A 65 9.19 -3.58 3.33
N VAL A 66 9.88 -3.05 2.31
CA VAL A 66 10.88 -2.00 2.50
C VAL A 66 10.20 -0.73 3.06
N LEU A 67 9.09 -0.30 2.47
CA LEU A 67 8.32 0.85 2.96
C LEU A 67 7.84 0.63 4.39
N ALA A 68 7.29 -0.54 4.71
CA ALA A 68 6.82 -0.88 6.05
C ALA A 68 7.95 -0.83 7.09
N ARG A 69 9.15 -1.30 6.74
CA ARG A 69 10.33 -1.22 7.62
C ARG A 69 10.73 0.22 7.94
N TYR A 70 10.63 1.11 6.97
CA TYR A 70 10.95 2.52 7.16
C TYR A 70 9.80 3.35 7.70
N ALA A 71 8.55 2.84 7.66
CA ALA A 71 7.36 3.56 8.08
C ALA A 71 7.45 4.04 9.53
N GLN A 72 7.94 3.19 10.45
CA GLN A 72 8.10 3.57 11.85
C GLN A 72 9.10 4.73 12.01
N ALA A 73 10.26 4.63 11.37
CA ALA A 73 11.28 5.68 11.43
C ALA A 73 10.78 6.99 10.77
N ALA A 74 10.06 6.89 9.66
CA ALA A 74 9.44 8.04 8.99
C ALA A 74 8.39 8.72 9.88
N ALA A 75 7.53 7.95 10.55
CA ALA A 75 6.54 8.46 11.50
C ALA A 75 7.22 9.18 12.69
N SER A 76 8.27 8.58 13.28
CA SER A 76 9.05 9.24 14.33
C SER A 76 9.70 10.55 13.85
N ASN A 77 10.22 10.58 12.62
CA ASN A 77 10.80 11.80 12.05
C ASN A 77 9.74 12.87 11.78
N LEU A 78 8.53 12.50 11.34
CA LEU A 78 7.42 13.44 11.15
C LEU A 78 7.02 14.09 12.48
N VAL A 79 6.93 13.33 13.57
CA VAL A 79 6.67 13.90 14.90
C VAL A 79 7.78 14.87 15.30
N ARG A 80 9.05 14.54 15.06
CA ARG A 80 10.14 15.49 15.35
C ARG A 80 10.07 16.77 14.52
N LEU A 81 9.55 16.71 13.29
CA LEU A 81 9.38 17.89 12.44
C LEU A 81 8.30 18.85 12.97
N THR A 82 7.35 18.39 13.78
CA THR A 82 6.35 19.28 14.40
C THR A 82 6.96 20.21 15.44
N GLU A 83 8.12 19.87 15.98
CA GLU A 83 8.85 20.66 16.98
C GLU A 83 9.89 21.61 16.36
N CYS A 84 9.99 21.67 15.03
CA CYS A 84 11.00 22.50 14.39
C CYS A 84 10.59 23.99 14.34
N GLU A 85 11.59 24.88 14.36
CA GLU A 85 11.39 26.34 14.32
C GLU A 85 10.79 26.86 13.01
N LYS A 86 10.80 26.04 11.95
CA LYS A 86 10.24 26.41 10.64
C LYS A 86 8.73 26.15 10.64
N GLU A 87 7.97 27.19 10.93
CA GLU A 87 6.50 27.13 11.06
C GLU A 87 5.80 26.40 9.91
N GLU A 88 6.16 26.68 8.65
CA GLU A 88 5.56 25.99 7.49
C GLU A 88 5.87 24.48 7.45
N ALA A 89 7.07 24.08 7.87
CA ALA A 89 7.46 22.67 7.90
C ALA A 89 6.76 21.94 9.06
N ALA A 90 6.68 22.57 10.24
CA ALA A 90 5.95 22.05 11.38
C ALA A 90 4.45 21.92 11.07
N ARG A 91 3.84 22.95 10.48
CA ARG A 91 2.43 22.96 10.04
C ARG A 91 2.17 21.84 9.04
N LYS A 92 3.05 21.66 8.05
CA LYS A 92 2.92 20.58 7.06
C LYS A 92 3.04 19.20 7.70
N ALA A 93 4.02 18.99 8.59
CA ALA A 93 4.17 17.73 9.32
C ALA A 93 2.93 17.40 10.17
N CYS A 94 2.35 18.39 10.86
CA CYS A 94 1.08 18.21 11.58
C CYS A 94 -0.07 17.80 10.65
N MET A 95 -0.21 18.48 9.50
CA MET A 95 -1.24 18.15 8.50
C MET A 95 -1.02 16.74 7.92
N ASP A 96 0.21 16.35 7.65
CA ASP A 96 0.55 15.02 7.13
C ASP A 96 0.19 13.93 8.16
N ILE A 97 0.49 14.14 9.46
CA ILE A 97 0.12 13.22 10.55
C ILE A 97 -1.40 13.06 10.67
N ILE A 98 -2.16 14.17 10.61
CA ILE A 98 -3.62 14.15 10.66
C ILE A 98 -4.18 13.41 9.43
N SER A 99 -3.61 13.66 8.24
CA SER A 99 -4.08 13.07 6.98
C SER A 99 -3.70 11.58 6.83
N MET A 100 -2.69 11.12 7.55
CA MET A 100 -2.25 9.71 7.56
C MET A 100 -3.17 8.77 8.36
N GLN A 101 -4.16 9.30 9.09
CA GLN A 101 -5.11 8.45 9.80
C GLN A 101 -5.89 7.59 8.79
N PRO A 102 -5.78 6.25 8.86
CA PRO A 102 -6.43 5.39 7.90
C PRO A 102 -7.94 5.55 8.02
N ALA A 103 -8.60 5.88 6.91
CA ALA A 103 -10.07 5.96 6.77
C ALA A 103 -10.78 4.59 6.94
N GLY A 104 -10.16 3.64 7.63
CA GLY A 104 -10.62 2.26 7.72
C GLY A 104 -9.89 1.47 8.81
N ARG A 105 -9.73 2.04 10.02
CA ARG A 105 -9.45 1.22 11.20
C ARG A 105 -10.78 0.58 11.64
N PRO A 106 -11.03 -0.73 11.47
CA PRO A 106 -12.05 -1.38 12.27
C PRO A 106 -11.61 -1.21 13.72
N SER A 107 -12.49 -0.61 14.53
CA SER A 107 -12.29 -0.44 15.96
C SER A 107 -11.96 -1.80 16.58
N ALA A 108 -10.71 -2.01 16.94
CA ALA A 108 -10.25 -3.24 17.58
C ALA A 108 -10.65 -3.22 19.06
N ILE A 109 -11.95 -3.38 19.34
CA ILE A 109 -12.49 -4.09 20.51
C ILE A 109 -13.84 -4.70 20.08
N ALA A 110 -13.80 -5.80 19.33
CA ALA A 110 -14.93 -6.72 19.27
C ALA A 110 -14.51 -7.96 20.06
N ALA A 111 -14.97 -8.04 21.31
CA ALA A 111 -14.98 -9.27 22.07
C ALA A 111 -15.81 -10.32 21.30
N PRO A 112 -15.48 -11.62 21.39
CA PRO A 112 -16.27 -12.66 20.75
C PRO A 112 -17.53 -12.90 21.60
N GLY A 113 -18.65 -12.30 21.21
CA GLY A 113 -19.91 -12.49 21.90
C GLY A 113 -21.08 -11.81 21.19
N ASP A 114 -21.88 -12.64 20.55
CA ASP A 114 -23.27 -12.43 20.15
C ASP A 114 -23.62 -11.45 19.02
N GLY A 115 -24.63 -11.87 18.25
CA GLY A 115 -25.02 -11.31 16.97
C GLY A 115 -25.76 -9.97 17.01
N ALA A 116 -25.80 -9.36 15.83
CA ALA A 116 -26.78 -8.39 15.34
C ALA A 116 -27.26 -7.28 16.31
N GLU A 117 -26.76 -6.06 16.13
CA GLU A 117 -27.60 -4.86 15.98
C GLU A 117 -26.73 -3.65 15.60
N SER A 118 -27.18 -2.89 14.60
CA SER A 118 -26.63 -1.56 14.30
C SER A 118 -26.79 -0.67 15.55
N PRO A 119 -25.83 0.21 15.88
CA PRO A 119 -25.98 1.11 17.02
C PRO A 119 -27.23 1.98 16.80
N PRO A 120 -28.04 2.21 17.85
CA PRO A 120 -29.22 3.06 17.73
C PRO A 120 -28.78 4.46 17.32
N GLU A 121 -29.23 4.91 16.15
CA GLU A 121 -29.07 6.30 15.73
C GLU A 121 -29.75 7.19 16.78
N LEU A 122 -28.93 7.91 17.54
CA LEU A 122 -29.43 8.88 18.50
C LEU A 122 -30.20 9.94 17.71
N SER A 123 -31.50 10.08 18.00
CA SER A 123 -32.31 11.11 17.36
C SER A 123 -31.69 12.48 17.63
N PRO A 124 -31.75 13.41 16.66
CA PRO A 124 -31.12 14.73 16.78
C PRO A 124 -31.59 15.51 18.02
N GLU A 125 -32.82 15.25 18.47
CA GLU A 125 -33.38 15.83 19.70
C GLU A 125 -32.70 15.30 20.97
N THR A 126 -32.31 14.03 20.99
CA THR A 126 -31.63 13.41 22.13
C THR A 126 -30.16 13.84 22.19
N ALA A 127 -29.50 13.92 21.04
CA ALA A 127 -28.14 14.45 20.92
C ALA A 127 -28.07 15.92 21.36
N GLY A 128 -29.07 16.74 20.99
CA GLY A 128 -29.16 18.13 21.42
C GLY A 128 -29.28 18.30 22.93
N ARG A 129 -30.09 17.45 23.60
CA ARG A 129 -30.24 17.48 25.07
C ARG A 129 -28.97 17.05 25.80
N LEU A 130 -28.28 16.03 25.29
CA LEU A 130 -27.01 15.56 25.88
C LEU A 130 -25.90 16.61 25.76
N LEU A 131 -25.82 17.30 24.61
CA LEU A 131 -24.86 18.38 24.42
C LEU A 131 -25.17 19.59 25.31
N ALA A 132 -26.44 19.93 25.50
CA ALA A 132 -26.85 21.00 26.39
C ALA A 132 -26.51 20.70 27.86
N ALA A 133 -26.78 19.47 28.33
CA ALA A 133 -26.46 19.04 29.69
C ALA A 133 -24.95 19.07 29.99
N LEU A 134 -24.12 18.61 29.04
CA LEU A 134 -22.66 18.67 29.16
C LEU A 134 -22.10 20.11 29.11
N ALA A 135 -22.76 21.00 28.40
CA ALA A 135 -22.39 22.42 28.35
C ALA A 135 -22.74 23.16 29.66
N GLU A 136 -23.81 22.75 30.34
CA GLU A 136 -24.17 23.26 31.67
C GLU A 136 -23.22 22.76 32.77
N GLU A 137 -22.76 21.50 32.71
CA GLU A 137 -21.74 20.98 33.64
C GLU A 137 -20.39 21.71 33.53
N LYS A 138 -20.05 22.23 32.35
CA LYS A 138 -18.81 22.98 32.13
C LYS A 138 -18.91 24.46 32.56
N ASN A 139 -20.12 24.95 32.83
CA ASN A 139 -20.40 26.35 33.23
C ASN A 139 -21.10 26.47 34.61
N GLY A 140 -21.18 25.38 35.39
CA GLY A 140 -21.51 25.44 36.82
C GLY A 140 -20.29 25.91 37.65
N PRO A 141 -20.50 26.63 38.77
CA PRO A 141 -19.60 27.66 39.33
C PRO A 141 -18.17 27.24 39.66
#